data_AF-A0A3D0S9I8-F1
#
_entry.id   AF-A0A3D0S9I8-F1
#
_cell.length_a   1.000
_cell.length_b   1.000
_cell.length_c   1.000
_cell.angle_alpha   90.00
_cell.angle_beta   90.00
_cell.angle_gamma   90.00
#
_symmetry.space_group_name_H-M   'P 1'
#
loop_
_entity.id
_entity.type
_entity.pdbx_description
1 polymer ?
#
loop_
_entity_poly.entity_id
_entity_poly.type
_entity_poly.pdbx_seq_one_letter_code
_entity_poly.pdbx_strand_id
1 'polypeptide(L)' 'MQNLPLEALQNKALKIDFSQVEFLDSSGLGALVGLQKQLVENQIVIQIIGADAHARRLLKTANLHQMFFIN' A
#
# COMPACT_ATOMS: atom_id res chain seq x y z
N MET A 1 -1.38 17.75 10.96
CA MET A 1 -0.84 16.84 9.92
C MET A 1 -0.74 17.66 8.65
N GLN A 2 0.45 17.82 8.06
CA GLN A 2 0.58 18.52 6.76
C GLN A 2 0.01 17.62 5.68
N ASN A 3 -0.89 18.15 4.85
CA ASN A 3 -1.45 17.41 3.73
C ASN A 3 -0.36 17.23 2.66
N LEU A 4 -0.16 16.00 2.22
CA LEU A 4 0.73 15.68 1.11
C LEU A 4 0.08 16.24 -0.17
N PRO A 5 0.76 17.09 -0.96
CA PRO A 5 0.19 17.62 -2.20
C PRO A 5 0.11 16.49 -3.24
N LEU A 6 -1.06 15.84 -3.35
CA LEU A 6 -1.26 14.68 -4.20
C LEU A 6 -1.10 15.01 -5.68
N GLU A 7 -1.41 16.25 -6.07
CA GLU A 7 -1.25 16.75 -7.43
C GLU A 7 0.22 16.75 -7.86
N ALA A 8 1.15 17.06 -6.95
CA ALA A 8 2.59 17.03 -7.21
C ALA A 8 3.16 15.60 -7.32
N LEU A 9 2.34 14.59 -7.00
CA LEU A 9 2.68 13.18 -7.01
C LEU A 9 1.98 12.42 -8.14
N GLN A 10 1.16 13.08 -8.97
CA GLN A 10 0.46 12.44 -10.08
C GLN A 10 1.42 11.59 -10.94
N ASN A 11 0.98 10.39 -11.33
CA ASN A 11 1.75 9.39 -12.08
C ASN A 11 3.01 8.86 -11.38
N LYS A 12 3.19 9.12 -10.08
CA LYS A 12 4.28 8.52 -9.28
C LYS A 12 3.82 7.26 -8.56
N ALA A 13 4.79 6.56 -7.98
CA ALA A 13 4.55 5.44 -7.09
C ALA A 13 4.84 5.84 -5.64
N LEU A 14 3.89 5.57 -4.74
CA LEU A 14 4.13 5.59 -3.30
C LEU A 14 4.72 4.23 -2.89
N LYS A 15 5.95 4.23 -2.39
CA LYS A 15 6.59 3.03 -1.86
C LYS A 15 6.29 2.90 -0.37
N ILE A 16 5.78 1.74 0.03
CA ILE A 16 5.56 1.39 1.44
C ILE A 16 6.48 0.22 1.77
N ASP A 17 7.37 0.42 2.74
CA ASP A 17 8.35 -0.57 3.15
C ASP A 17 7.78 -1.52 4.20
N PHE A 18 7.75 -2.81 3.86
CA PHE A 18 7.26 -3.91 4.67
C PHE A 18 8.39 -4.76 5.26
N SER A 19 9.65 -4.33 5.15
CA SER A 19 10.81 -5.07 5.67
C SER A 19 10.74 -5.40 7.16
N GLN A 20 10.03 -4.57 7.93
CA GLN A 20 9.84 -4.71 9.38
C GLN A 20 8.39 -5.04 9.76
N VAL A 21 7.55 -5.43 8.80
CA VAL A 21 6.12 -5.74 9.04
C VAL A 21 5.96 -7.24 9.31
N GLU A 22 5.70 -7.58 10.58
CA GLU A 22 5.50 -8.96 11.01
C GLU A 22 4.03 -9.39 11.00
N PHE A 23 3.10 -8.45 11.13
CA PHE A 23 1.66 -8.72 11.23
C PHE A 23 0.81 -7.56 10.69
N LEU A 24 -0.36 -7.89 10.16
CA LEU A 24 -1.37 -6.92 9.72
C LEU A 24 -2.76 -7.42 10.11
N ASP A 25 -3.50 -6.60 10.86
CA ASP A 25 -4.87 -6.90 11.26
C ASP A 25 -5.91 -6.26 10.32
N SER A 26 -7.19 -6.37 10.66
CA SER A 26 -8.28 -5.74 9.90
C SER A 26 -8.17 -4.21 9.82
N SER A 27 -7.58 -3.55 10.83
CA SER A 27 -7.44 -2.09 10.85
C SER A 27 -6.33 -1.62 9.92
N GLY A 28 -5.18 -2.31 9.91
CA GLY A 28 -4.09 -2.06 8.97
C GLY A 28 -4.49 -2.33 7.52
N LEU A 29 -5.25 -3.41 7.28
CA LEU A 29 -5.85 -3.68 5.97
C LEU A 29 -6.79 -2.54 5.54
N GLY A 30 -7.68 -2.09 6.43
CA GLY A 30 -8.60 -0.99 6.17
C GLY A 30 -7.88 0.32 5.84
N ALA A 31 -6.79 0.62 6.54
CA ALA A 31 -5.95 1.79 6.28
C ALA A 31 -5.30 1.75 4.90
N LEU A 32 -4.74 0.60 4.49
CA LEU A 32 -4.15 0.42 3.15
C LEU A 32 -5.19 0.58 2.04
N VAL A 33 -6.40 0.03 2.23
CA VAL A 33 -7.51 0.20 1.28
C VAL A 33 -7.95 1.66 1.19
N GLY A 34 -8.05 2.36 2.33
CA GLY A 34 -8.37 3.79 2.36
C GLY A 34 -7.33 4.63 1.62
N LEU A 35 -6.05 4.36 1.87
CA LEU A 35 -4.94 5.03 1.18
C LEU A 35 -4.98 4.77 -0.33
N GLN A 36 -5.22 3.53 -0.75
CA GLN A 36 -5.33 3.18 -2.17
C GLN A 36 -6.43 3.98 -2.88
N LYS A 37 -7.59 4.14 -2.24
CA LYS A 37 -8.71 4.91 -2.80
C LYS A 37 -8.36 6.40 -2.99
N GLN A 38 -7.66 6.99 -2.04
CA GLN A 38 -7.23 8.39 -2.13
C GLN A 38 -6.18 8.62 -3.23
N LEU A 39 -5.31 7.63 -3.45
CA LEU A 39 -4.18 7.75 -4.37
C LEU A 39 -4.56 7.39 -5.81
N VAL A 40 -5.49 6.44 -6.01
CA VAL A 40 -5.91 6.03 -7.37
C VAL A 40 -6.64 7.16 -8.12
N GLU A 41 -7.36 8.03 -7.41
CA GLU A 41 -7.98 9.24 -7.99
C GLU A 41 -6.95 10.17 -8.65
N ASN A 42 -5.72 10.16 -8.13
CA ASN A 42 -4.59 10.96 -8.62
C ASN A 42 -3.62 10.16 -9.50
N GLN A 43 -4.01 8.96 -9.97
CA GLN A 43 -3.16 8.05 -10.76
C GLN A 43 -1.83 7.71 -10.05
N ILE A 44 -1.85 7.69 -8.71
CA ILE A 44 -0.71 7.31 -7.89
C ILE A 44 -0.86 5.83 -7.56
N VAL A 45 0.13 5.04 -7.95
CA VAL A 45 0.16 3.60 -7.62
C VAL A 45 0.87 3.38 -6.29
N ILE A 46 0.44 2.37 -5.54
CA ILE A 46 1.15 1.95 -4.33
C ILE A 46 2.01 0.73 -4.65
N GLN A 47 3.28 0.79 -4.26
CA GLN A 47 4.26 -0.27 -4.35
C GLN A 47 4.65 -0.73 -2.95
N ILE A 48 4.36 -1.98 -2.62
CA ILE A 48 4.86 -2.62 -1.41
C ILE A 48 6.24 -3.18 -1.72
N ILE A 49 7.24 -2.77 -0.95
CA ILE A 49 8.64 -3.22 -1.05
C ILE A 49 9.05 -3.91 0.25
N GLY A 50 10.07 -4.77 0.21
CA GLY A 50 10.61 -5.38 1.43
C GLY A 50 9.69 -6.42 2.09
N ALA A 51 8.54 -6.74 1.50
CA ALA A 51 7.65 -7.76 2.03
C ALA A 51 8.28 -9.15 1.92
N ASP A 52 8.45 -9.80 3.07
CA ASP A 52 8.93 -11.19 3.16
C ASP A 52 7.85 -12.20 2.74
N ALA A 53 8.14 -13.50 2.86
CA ALA A 53 7.19 -14.55 2.49
C ALA A 53 5.92 -14.55 3.36
N HIS A 54 6.00 -14.10 4.61
CA HIS A 54 4.87 -14.05 5.53
C HIS A 54 3.95 -12.88 5.18
N ALA A 55 4.50 -11.67 5.07
CA ALA A 55 3.80 -10.46 4.66
C ALA A 55 3.13 -10.63 3.29
N ARG A 56 3.81 -11.27 2.33
CA ARG A 56 3.21 -11.58 1.01
C ARG A 56 2.02 -12.53 1.11
N ARG A 57 2.06 -13.53 1.99
CA ARG A 57 0.92 -14.43 2.21
C ARG A 57 -0.25 -13.68 2.86
N LEU A 58 0.01 -12.84 3.86
CA LEU A 58 -1.02 -12.01 4.50
C LEU A 58 -1.74 -11.14 3.46
N LEU A 59 -0.98 -10.42 2.62
CA LEU A 59 -1.54 -9.57 1.56
C LEU A 59 -2.32 -10.38 0.50
N LYS A 60 -1.87 -11.60 0.19
CA LYS A 60 -2.60 -12.51 -0.71
C LYS A 60 -3.92 -12.99 -0.12
N THR A 61 -3.90 -13.47 1.12
CA THR A 61 -5.10 -13.94 1.84
C THR A 61 -6.14 -12.84 1.99
N ALA A 62 -5.70 -11.59 2.17
CA ALA A 62 -6.58 -10.43 2.21
C ALA A 62 -7.05 -9.91 0.84
N ASN A 63 -6.75 -10.61 -0.26
CA ASN A 63 -7.03 -10.19 -1.66
C ASN A 63 -6.41 -8.84 -2.07
N LEU A 64 -5.48 -8.30 -1.30
CA LEU A 64 -4.83 -7.02 -1.57
C LEU A 64 -3.75 -7.10 -2.65
N HIS A 65 -3.27 -8.29 -2.98
CA HIS A 65 -2.29 -8.51 -4.04
C HIS A 65 -2.73 -8.06 -5.44
N GLN A 66 -4.03 -7.82 -5.66
CA GLN A 66 -4.57 -7.27 -6.91
C GLN A 66 -4.59 -5.73 -6.93
N MET A 67 -4.47 -5.10 -5.76
CA MET A 67 -4.57 -3.65 -5.59
C MET A 67 -3.20 -2.97 -5.52
N PHE A 68 -2.15 -3.73 -5.20
CA PHE A 68 -0.80 -3.24 -4.97
C PHE A 68 0.21 -3.98 -5.83
N PHE A 69 1.21 -3.26 -6.35
CA PHE A 69 2.40 -3.89 -6.88
C PHE A 69 3.28 -4.34 -5.71
N ILE A 70 3.63 -5.61 -5.66
CA ILE A 70 4.45 -6.18 -4.58
C ILE A 70 5.79 -6.61 -5.17
N ASN A 71 6.86 -5.86 -4.88
CA ASN A 71 8.23 -6.13 -5.32
C ASN A 71 9.03 -6.82 -4.23
#